data_AF-A0A427XRS5-F1
#
_entry.id   AF-A0A427XRS5-F1
#
_cell.length_a   1.000
_cell.length_b   1.000
_cell.length_c   1.000
_cell.angle_alpha   90.00
_cell.angle_beta   90.00
_cell.angle_gamma   90.00
#
_symmetry.space_group_name_H-M   'P 1'
#
loop_
_entity.id
_entity.type
_entity.pdbx_description
1 polymer ?
#
loop_
_entity_poly.entity_id
_entity_poly.type
_entity_poly.pdbx_seq_one_letter_code
_entity_poly.pdbx_strand_id
1 'polypeptide(L)'
;MRPVLSAKSGSEETVWDSTYDDPSADTVFVSSDNVYFRAHGWQLRKKSGFVADMFEVATHGDMRESPLSLDAPASTVRIFLDAMFISGNPSIHTDPKEFKVVLALCDRFQSPAVEDKLFDSLTVSPIVKRFPFLFFVLAAKKDRPQLAVSAVAASDNGSRRRFLDKWTASEVDDVGGRYFIALLKAV
;
A
#
# COMPACT_ATOMS: atom_id res chain seq x y z
N MET A 1 11.08 -45.73 -27.08
CA MET A 1 11.24 -45.43 -25.65
C MET A 1 11.37 -43.92 -25.49
N ARG A 2 10.37 -43.25 -24.90
CA ARG A 2 10.42 -41.82 -24.57
C ARG A 2 10.68 -41.70 -23.06
N PRO A 3 11.55 -40.79 -22.59
CA PRO A 3 11.80 -40.64 -21.17
C PRO A 3 10.57 -40.01 -20.50
N VAL A 4 10.15 -40.63 -19.40
CA VAL A 4 9.12 -40.11 -18.49
C VAL A 4 9.74 -38.94 -17.73
N LEU A 5 9.22 -37.74 -17.93
CA LEU A 5 9.56 -36.58 -17.12
C LEU A 5 9.02 -36.82 -15.70
N SER A 6 9.94 -37.11 -14.79
CA SER A 6 9.69 -37.22 -13.36
C SER A 6 9.22 -35.86 -12.83
N ALA A 7 7.95 -35.77 -12.44
CA ALA A 7 7.41 -34.63 -11.72
C ALA A 7 8.08 -34.58 -10.34
N LYS A 8 8.94 -33.59 -10.11
CA LYS A 8 9.42 -33.26 -8.78
C LYS A 8 8.24 -32.68 -7.97
N SER A 9 7.52 -33.54 -7.25
CA SER A 9 6.65 -33.10 -6.14
C SER A 9 7.53 -32.83 -4.92
N GLY A 10 8.32 -31.76 -4.97
CA GLY A 10 8.84 -31.15 -3.76
C GLY A 10 7.73 -30.28 -3.20
N SER A 11 7.09 -30.70 -2.11
CA SER A 11 6.23 -29.80 -1.34
C SER A 11 7.14 -28.72 -0.76
N GLU A 12 7.28 -27.61 -1.47
CA GLU A 12 7.91 -26.42 -0.92
C GLU A 12 7.16 -26.05 0.36
N GLU A 13 7.90 -25.98 1.47
CA GLU A 13 7.33 -25.68 2.77
C GLU A 13 6.70 -24.28 2.70
N THR A 14 5.39 -24.22 2.97
CA THR A 14 4.65 -22.97 2.90
C THR A 14 5.13 -22.02 4.01
N VAL A 15 5.65 -20.86 3.62
CA VAL A 15 6.10 -19.83 4.54
C VAL A 15 4.92 -18.94 4.90
N TRP A 16 4.53 -18.94 6.18
CA TRP A 16 3.43 -18.11 6.69
C TRP A 16 3.95 -16.83 7.35
N ASP A 17 3.15 -15.77 7.21
CA ASP A 17 3.37 -14.52 7.92
C ASP A 17 3.19 -14.68 9.44
N SER A 18 4.14 -14.20 10.24
CA SER A 18 4.10 -14.36 11.70
C SER A 18 2.94 -13.62 12.39
N THR A 19 2.38 -12.61 11.74
CA THR A 19 1.29 -11.78 12.26
C THR A 19 -0.07 -12.22 11.68
N TYR A 20 -0.08 -12.62 10.42
CA TYR A 20 -1.26 -13.04 9.68
C TYR A 20 -1.23 -14.55 9.37
N ASP A 21 -1.32 -15.39 10.40
CA ASP A 21 -1.46 -16.86 10.28
C ASP A 21 -2.50 -17.41 11.28
N ASP A 22 -3.67 -16.78 11.35
CA ASP A 22 -4.77 -17.31 12.16
C ASP A 22 -5.40 -18.52 11.43
N PRO A 23 -5.35 -19.76 11.98
CA PRO A 23 -5.93 -20.94 11.34
C PRO A 23 -7.45 -20.87 11.20
N SER A 24 -8.11 -20.01 11.96
CA SER A 24 -9.56 -19.80 11.90
C SER A 24 -9.99 -18.88 10.75
N ALA A 25 -9.06 -18.15 10.14
CA ALA A 25 -9.32 -17.30 8.99
C ALA A 25 -9.86 -18.10 7.79
N ASP A 26 -10.73 -17.47 7.00
CA ASP A 26 -11.39 -18.04 5.83
C ASP A 26 -10.78 -17.55 4.50
N THR A 27 -9.85 -16.59 4.55
CA THR A 27 -9.21 -16.00 3.37
C THR A 27 -7.70 -16.16 3.44
N VAL A 28 -7.11 -16.60 2.33
CA VAL A 28 -5.65 -16.74 2.18
C VAL A 28 -5.17 -15.83 1.06
N PHE A 29 -4.17 -14.99 1.33
CA PHE A 29 -3.42 -14.25 0.32
C PHE A 29 -2.04 -14.84 0.15
N VAL A 30 -1.47 -14.70 -1.06
CA VAL A 30 -0.09 -15.09 -1.35
C VAL A 30 0.61 -13.90 -1.98
N SER A 31 1.72 -13.47 -1.39
CA SER A 31 2.56 -12.40 -1.94
C SER A 31 3.42 -12.89 -3.12
N SER A 32 4.02 -11.96 -3.86
CA SER A 32 4.88 -12.28 -5.01
C SER A 32 6.16 -13.05 -4.64
N ASP A 33 6.56 -12.99 -3.38
CA ASP A 33 7.68 -13.73 -2.76
C ASP A 33 7.22 -15.00 -2.02
N ASN A 34 6.03 -15.51 -2.35
CA ASN A 34 5.44 -16.76 -1.85
C ASN A 34 5.25 -16.82 -0.32
N VAL A 35 5.00 -15.69 0.33
CA VAL A 35 4.59 -15.64 1.73
C VAL A 35 3.07 -15.64 1.80
N TYR A 36 2.54 -16.48 2.69
CA TYR A 36 1.10 -16.69 2.84
C TYR A 36 0.56 -15.91 4.03
N PHE A 37 -0.61 -15.32 3.84
CA PHE A 37 -1.30 -14.50 4.84
C PHE A 37 -2.72 -15.04 5.03
N ARG A 38 -3.08 -15.32 6.27
CA ARG A 38 -4.44 -15.67 6.68
C ARG A 38 -5.15 -14.46 7.27
N ALA A 39 -6.30 -14.12 6.73
CA ALA A 39 -7.12 -13.02 7.22
C ALA A 39 -8.62 -13.36 7.19
N HIS A 40 -9.36 -12.68 8.05
CA HIS A 40 -10.81 -12.87 8.17
C HIS A 40 -11.56 -12.06 7.10
N GLY A 41 -12.24 -12.77 6.20
CA GLY A 41 -13.05 -12.26 5.10
C GLY A 41 -14.10 -11.25 5.55
N TRP A 42 -14.69 -11.44 6.73
CA TRP A 42 -15.67 -10.50 7.28
C TRP A 42 -15.09 -9.08 7.44
N GLN A 43 -13.82 -8.95 7.84
CA GLN A 43 -13.16 -7.65 7.99
C GLN A 43 -12.85 -7.03 6.63
N LEU A 44 -12.44 -7.86 5.66
CA LEU A 44 -12.21 -7.45 4.28
C LEU A 44 -13.49 -6.87 3.66
N ARG A 45 -14.62 -7.59 3.77
CA ARG A 45 -15.92 -7.13 3.23
C ARG A 45 -16.38 -5.81 3.83
N LYS A 46 -16.09 -5.58 5.11
CA LYS A 46 -16.44 -4.32 5.79
C LYS A 46 -15.63 -3.12 5.28
N LYS A 47 -14.43 -3.34 4.74
CA LYS A 47 -13.46 -2.30 4.39
C LYS A 47 -13.21 -2.16 2.88
N SER A 48 -13.65 -3.14 2.09
CA SER A 48 -13.44 -3.23 0.65
C SER A 48 -14.77 -3.56 -0.03
N GLY A 49 -15.28 -2.63 -0.85
CA GLY A 49 -16.49 -2.85 -1.66
C GLY A 49 -16.28 -3.98 -2.68
N PHE A 50 -15.11 -3.99 -3.32
CA PHE A 50 -14.73 -5.05 -4.27
C PHE A 50 -14.78 -6.45 -3.65
N VAL A 51 -14.26 -6.62 -2.43
CA VAL A 51 -14.29 -7.90 -1.72
C VAL A 51 -15.71 -8.25 -1.30
N ALA A 52 -16.53 -7.29 -0.87
CA ALA A 52 -17.94 -7.56 -0.58
C ALA A 52 -18.63 -8.20 -1.80
N ASP A 53 -18.49 -7.59 -2.98
CA ASP A 53 -19.07 -8.08 -4.23
C ASP A 53 -18.49 -9.44 -4.65
N MET A 54 -17.16 -9.61 -4.56
CA MET A 54 -16.48 -10.86 -4.93
C MET A 54 -16.94 -12.03 -4.05
N PHE A 55 -17.13 -11.80 -2.74
CA PHE A 55 -17.55 -12.84 -1.81
C PHE A 55 -19.04 -13.19 -1.94
N GLU A 56 -19.88 -12.26 -2.40
CA GLU A 56 -21.28 -12.57 -2.73
C GLU A 56 -21.38 -13.52 -3.93
N VAL A 57 -20.52 -13.33 -4.95
CA VAL A 57 -20.45 -14.19 -6.13
C VAL A 57 -19.83 -15.57 -5.81
N ALA A 58 -18.84 -15.61 -4.92
CA ALA A 58 -18.09 -16.81 -4.58
C ALA A 58 -18.81 -17.73 -3.56
N THR A 59 -20.10 -17.53 -3.30
CA THR A 59 -20.93 -18.26 -2.31
C THR A 59 -21.02 -19.79 -2.49
N HIS A 60 -20.30 -20.38 -3.45
CA HIS A 60 -20.25 -21.83 -3.71
C HIS A 60 -18.85 -22.46 -3.63
N GLY A 61 -17.79 -21.72 -3.28
CA GLY A 61 -16.43 -22.26 -3.15
C GLY A 61 -15.76 -21.88 -1.81
N ASP A 62 -15.02 -22.82 -1.21
CA ASP A 62 -14.22 -22.56 -0.02
C ASP A 62 -12.96 -21.76 -0.44
N MET A 63 -12.87 -20.49 -0.05
CA MET A 63 -11.75 -19.61 -0.46
C MET A 63 -10.42 -20.04 0.14
N ARG A 64 -10.43 -20.92 1.14
CA ARG A 64 -9.22 -21.58 1.63
C ARG A 64 -8.56 -22.45 0.55
N GLU A 65 -9.34 -22.99 -0.37
CA GLU A 65 -8.85 -23.84 -1.46
C GLU A 65 -8.31 -23.02 -2.64
N SER A 66 -8.59 -21.72 -2.69
CA SER A 66 -8.17 -20.81 -3.77
C SER A 66 -7.53 -19.53 -3.23
N PRO A 67 -6.25 -19.59 -2.79
CA PRO A 67 -5.54 -18.41 -2.29
C PRO A 67 -5.49 -17.27 -3.32
N LEU A 68 -5.74 -16.04 -2.87
CA LEU A 68 -5.66 -14.86 -3.72
C LEU A 68 -4.20 -14.40 -3.88
N SER A 69 -3.66 -14.56 -5.08
CA SER A 69 -2.30 -14.09 -5.40
C SER A 69 -2.26 -12.57 -5.57
N LEU A 70 -1.32 -11.94 -4.86
CA LEU A 70 -1.04 -10.51 -4.88
C LEU A 70 0.31 -10.27 -5.56
N ASP A 71 0.33 -9.37 -6.54
CA ASP A 71 1.55 -8.93 -7.22
C ASP A 71 2.27 -7.86 -6.40
N ALA A 72 2.63 -8.22 -5.17
CA ALA A 72 3.31 -7.36 -4.22
C ALA A 72 4.14 -8.19 -3.23
N PRO A 73 5.31 -7.69 -2.77
CA PRO A 73 6.12 -8.35 -1.76
C PRO A 73 5.40 -8.46 -0.41
N ALA A 74 5.78 -9.44 0.40
CA ALA A 74 5.20 -9.68 1.72
C ALA A 74 5.17 -8.44 2.62
N SER A 75 6.24 -7.63 2.60
CA SER A 75 6.34 -6.38 3.37
C SER A 75 5.24 -5.37 3.01
N THR A 76 4.92 -5.26 1.71
CA THR A 76 3.91 -4.34 1.18
C THR A 76 2.50 -4.85 1.51
N VAL A 77 2.28 -6.16 1.34
CA VAL A 77 1.02 -6.81 1.72
C VAL A 77 0.75 -6.61 3.20
N ARG A 78 1.75 -6.78 4.07
CA ARG A 78 1.59 -6.58 5.51
C ARG A 78 1.15 -5.16 5.85
N ILE A 79 1.75 -4.13 5.25
CA ILE A 79 1.33 -2.73 5.48
C ILE A 79 -0.13 -2.51 5.08
N PHE A 80 -0.55 -3.09 3.95
CA PHE A 80 -1.93 -3.02 3.50
C PHE A 80 -2.89 -3.70 4.49
N LEU A 81 -2.57 -4.91 4.95
CA LEU A 81 -3.38 -5.63 5.94
C LEU A 81 -3.39 -4.91 7.30
N ASP A 82 -2.26 -4.35 7.74
CA ASP A 82 -2.16 -3.56 8.98
C ASP A 82 -3.08 -2.33 8.92
N ALA A 83 -3.08 -1.64 7.78
CA ALA A 83 -3.98 -0.52 7.55
C ALA A 83 -5.45 -0.96 7.60
N MET A 84 -5.77 -2.16 7.12
CA MET A 84 -7.12 -2.68 7.06
C MET A 84 -7.66 -3.18 8.41
N PHE A 85 -6.85 -3.91 9.18
CA PHE A 85 -7.32 -4.69 10.33
C PHE A 85 -6.94 -4.12 11.69
N ILE A 86 -5.81 -3.40 11.79
CA ILE A 86 -5.37 -2.84 13.07
C ILE A 86 -6.16 -1.57 13.38
N SER A 87 -6.61 -1.36 14.62
CA SER A 87 -7.38 -0.17 15.00
C SER A 87 -6.56 1.13 15.06
N GLY A 88 -5.23 1.04 14.97
CA GLY A 88 -4.29 2.16 15.00
C GLY A 88 -3.60 2.44 13.66
N ASN A 89 -2.72 3.44 13.65
CA ASN A 89 -1.97 3.83 12.45
C ASN A 89 -0.91 2.77 12.11
N PRO A 90 -0.91 2.21 10.89
CA PRO A 90 0.15 1.30 10.46
C PRO A 90 1.52 1.97 10.51
N SER A 91 2.53 1.19 10.91
CA SER A 91 3.92 1.62 10.92
C SER A 91 4.49 1.56 9.50
N ILE A 92 4.53 2.72 8.83
CA ILE A 92 5.01 2.81 7.44
C ILE A 92 6.53 3.06 7.44
N HIS A 93 7.28 2.00 7.14
CA HIS A 93 8.76 2.02 7.04
C HIS A 93 9.28 1.73 5.62
N THR A 94 8.38 1.78 4.63
CA THR A 94 8.60 1.30 3.25
C THR A 94 9.00 2.43 2.32
N ASP A 95 9.84 2.15 1.33
CA ASP A 95 10.29 3.19 0.40
C ASP A 95 9.12 3.79 -0.41
N PRO A 96 9.21 5.04 -0.91
CA PRO A 96 8.12 5.67 -1.67
C PRO A 96 7.67 4.88 -2.90
N LYS A 97 8.55 4.04 -3.49
CA LYS A 97 8.21 3.15 -4.60
C LYS A 97 7.30 2.01 -4.14
N GLU A 98 7.63 1.38 -3.02
CA GLU A 98 6.82 0.32 -2.41
C GLU A 98 5.49 0.88 -1.89
N PHE A 99 5.49 2.10 -1.34
CA PHE A 99 4.25 2.76 -0.92
C PHE A 99 3.27 2.95 -2.09
N LYS A 100 3.75 3.21 -3.32
CA LYS A 100 2.87 3.22 -4.50
C LYS A 100 2.22 1.87 -4.79
N VAL A 101 2.91 0.76 -4.49
CA VAL A 101 2.34 -0.59 -4.61
C VAL A 101 1.26 -0.79 -3.55
N VAL A 102 1.46 -0.29 -2.32
CA VAL A 102 0.40 -0.28 -1.28
C VAL A 102 -0.84 0.50 -1.75
N LEU A 103 -0.64 1.66 -2.37
CA LEU A 103 -1.75 2.44 -2.94
C LEU A 103 -2.45 1.70 -4.08
N ALA A 104 -1.69 1.02 -4.95
CA ALA A 104 -2.27 0.20 -6.01
C ALA A 104 -3.08 -0.98 -5.45
N LEU A 105 -2.70 -1.54 -4.29
CA LEU A 105 -3.52 -2.52 -3.57
C LEU A 105 -4.80 -1.87 -3.04
N CYS A 106 -4.75 -0.66 -2.48
CA CYS A 106 -5.94 0.06 -2.03
C CYS A 106 -6.93 0.31 -3.19
N ASP A 107 -6.42 0.72 -4.35
CA ASP A 107 -7.21 0.93 -5.57
C ASP A 107 -7.82 -0.39 -6.07
N ARG A 108 -7.01 -1.46 -6.16
CA ARG A 108 -7.45 -2.80 -6.58
C ARG A 108 -8.54 -3.37 -5.68
N PHE A 109 -8.43 -3.14 -4.37
CA PHE A 109 -9.42 -3.56 -3.38
C PHE A 109 -10.49 -2.50 -3.13
N GLN A 110 -10.54 -1.41 -3.91
CA GLN A 110 -11.52 -0.33 -3.76
C GLN A 110 -11.74 0.08 -2.30
N SER A 111 -10.65 0.34 -1.60
CA SER A 111 -10.62 0.54 -0.15
C SER A 111 -10.18 1.97 0.20
N PRO A 112 -10.98 3.01 -0.14
CA PRO A 112 -10.58 4.41 0.04
C PRO A 112 -10.35 4.76 1.52
N ALA A 113 -11.10 4.16 2.44
CA ALA A 113 -10.89 4.36 3.88
C ALA A 113 -9.54 3.81 4.38
N VAL A 114 -9.00 2.79 3.71
CA VAL A 114 -7.66 2.25 4.02
C VAL A 114 -6.59 3.20 3.47
N GLU A 115 -6.80 3.72 2.27
CA GLU A 115 -5.94 4.75 1.68
C GLU A 115 -5.89 6.01 2.55
N ASP A 116 -7.04 6.54 3.00
CA ASP A 116 -7.13 7.69 3.90
C ASP A 116 -6.26 7.48 5.15
N LYS A 117 -6.43 6.32 5.79
CA LYS A 117 -5.70 5.97 7.00
C LYS A 117 -4.19 5.85 6.79
N LEU A 118 -3.76 5.34 5.64
CA LEU A 118 -2.33 5.30 5.26
C LEU A 118 -1.77 6.72 5.13
N PHE A 119 -2.51 7.63 4.48
CA PHE A 119 -2.10 9.03 4.36
C PHE A 119 -2.04 9.73 5.72
N ASP A 120 -3.01 9.50 6.59
CA ASP A 120 -2.99 10.04 7.96
C ASP A 120 -1.78 9.52 8.74
N SER A 121 -1.44 8.24 8.59
CA SER A 121 -0.27 7.63 9.23
C SER A 121 1.05 8.20 8.72
N LEU A 122 1.12 8.60 7.44
CA LEU A 122 2.29 9.26 6.89
C LEU A 122 2.55 10.63 7.52
N THR A 123 1.52 11.37 7.93
CA THR A 123 1.70 12.74 8.47
C THR A 123 2.67 12.80 9.65
N VAL A 124 2.73 11.73 10.45
CA VAL A 124 3.60 11.56 11.62
C VAL A 124 4.81 10.65 11.36
N SER A 125 4.88 10.02 10.18
CA SER A 125 5.91 9.03 9.89
C SER A 125 7.30 9.67 9.72
N PRO A 126 8.36 9.10 10.32
CA PRO A 126 9.74 9.53 10.08
C PRO A 126 10.16 9.50 8.61
N ILE A 127 9.50 8.68 7.78
CA ILE A 127 9.85 8.55 6.37
C ILE A 127 9.56 9.80 5.56
N VAL A 128 8.58 10.60 5.98
CA VAL A 128 8.30 11.90 5.37
C VAL A 128 9.47 12.85 5.59
N LYS A 129 10.17 12.76 6.72
CA LYS A 129 11.39 13.55 6.95
C LYS A 129 12.56 13.09 6.08
N ARG A 130 12.62 11.81 5.74
CA ARG A 130 13.66 11.25 4.88
C ARG A 130 13.44 11.60 3.40
N PHE A 131 12.19 11.62 2.96
CA PHE A 131 11.82 11.87 1.56
C PHE A 131 10.69 12.92 1.41
N PRO A 132 10.84 14.12 1.99
CA PRO A 132 9.73 15.05 2.12
C PRO A 132 9.17 15.47 0.76
N PHE A 133 10.04 15.67 -0.22
CA PHE A 133 9.62 16.06 -1.56
C PHE A 133 8.72 15.02 -2.24
N LEU A 134 9.06 13.74 -2.16
CA LEU A 134 8.28 12.68 -2.78
C LEU A 134 6.89 12.58 -2.15
N PHE A 135 6.81 12.72 -0.83
CA PHE A 135 5.53 12.74 -0.13
C PHE A 135 4.73 14.02 -0.33
N PHE A 136 5.38 15.18 -0.56
CA PHE A 136 4.69 16.40 -0.97
C PHE A 136 4.00 16.24 -2.32
N VAL A 137 4.73 15.74 -3.34
CA VAL A 137 4.15 15.51 -4.68
C VAL A 137 3.03 14.50 -4.60
N LEU A 138 3.24 13.40 -3.86
CA LEU A 138 2.21 12.38 -3.67
C LEU A 138 0.97 12.95 -2.98
N ALA A 139 1.15 13.73 -1.92
CA ALA A 139 0.08 14.38 -1.19
C ALA A 139 -0.69 15.35 -2.09
N ALA A 140 0.00 16.16 -2.90
CA ALA A 140 -0.65 17.07 -3.81
C ALA A 140 -1.49 16.35 -4.88
N LYS A 141 -0.94 15.28 -5.49
CA LYS A 141 -1.64 14.44 -6.47
C LYS A 141 -2.92 13.79 -5.91
N LYS A 142 -2.93 13.46 -4.63
CA LYS A 142 -4.05 12.81 -3.93
C LYS A 142 -4.89 13.77 -3.09
N ASP A 143 -4.69 15.08 -3.27
CA ASP A 143 -5.33 16.16 -2.52
C ASP A 143 -5.31 16.01 -0.99
N ARG A 144 -4.13 15.74 -0.44
CA ARG A 144 -3.88 15.57 1.00
C ARG A 144 -3.14 16.76 1.58
N PRO A 145 -3.83 17.88 1.90
CA PRO A 145 -3.17 19.12 2.31
C PRO A 145 -2.36 18.97 3.60
N GLN A 146 -2.83 18.18 4.57
CA GLN A 146 -2.12 17.98 5.84
C GLN A 146 -0.76 17.28 5.64
N LEU A 147 -0.70 16.26 4.78
CA LEU A 147 0.55 15.60 4.46
C LEU A 147 1.48 16.52 3.66
N ALA A 148 0.94 17.30 2.73
CA ALA A 148 1.73 18.27 1.98
C ALA A 148 2.39 19.31 2.91
N VAL A 149 1.64 19.83 3.89
CA VAL A 149 2.17 20.76 4.90
C VAL A 149 3.25 20.09 5.76
N SER A 150 3.00 18.87 6.25
CA SER A 150 3.98 18.11 7.04
C SER A 150 5.27 17.86 6.26
N ALA A 151 5.16 17.50 4.98
CA ALA A 151 6.28 17.29 4.08
C ALA A 151 7.10 18.57 3.82
N VAL A 152 6.45 19.70 3.59
CA VAL A 152 7.15 21.00 3.42
C VAL A 152 7.85 21.40 4.72
N ALA A 153 7.17 21.26 5.87
CA ALA A 153 7.74 21.56 7.18
C ALA A 153 8.97 20.70 7.49
N ALA A 154 9.00 19.45 7.04
CA ALA A 154 10.13 18.55 7.19
C ALA A 154 11.30 18.83 6.22
N SER A 155 11.07 19.61 5.16
CA SER A 155 12.11 19.97 4.18
C SER A 155 12.95 21.15 4.68
N ASP A 156 14.27 21.08 4.56
CA ASP A 156 15.13 22.26 4.76
C ASP A 156 15.04 23.25 3.57
N ASN A 157 15.35 24.52 3.81
CA ASN A 157 15.25 25.58 2.78
C ASN A 157 16.16 25.33 1.57
N GLY A 158 17.32 24.70 1.78
CA GLY A 158 18.28 24.39 0.72
C GLY A 158 17.75 23.33 -0.24
N SER A 159 17.04 22.34 0.29
CA SER A 159 16.40 21.28 -0.46
C SER A 159 15.22 21.84 -1.26
N ARG A 160 14.38 22.69 -0.65
CA ARG A 160 13.24 23.34 -1.34
C ARG A 160 13.65 24.06 -2.63
N ARG A 161 14.71 24.86 -2.59
CA ARG A 161 15.21 25.59 -3.77
C ARG A 161 15.71 24.65 -4.86
N ARG A 162 16.55 23.66 -4.49
CA ARG A 162 17.05 22.66 -5.44
C ARG A 162 15.93 21.85 -6.09
N PHE A 163 14.78 21.74 -5.44
CA PHE A 163 13.61 21.07 -6.01
C PHE A 163 12.92 21.94 -7.06
N LEU A 164 12.66 23.21 -6.77
CA LEU A 164 12.05 24.14 -7.73
C LEU A 164 12.84 24.23 -9.04
N ASP A 165 14.17 24.19 -8.96
CA ASP A 165 15.05 24.24 -10.12
C ASP A 165 14.91 23.02 -11.06
N LYS A 166 14.35 21.91 -10.57
CA LYS A 166 14.19 20.65 -11.32
C LYS A 166 12.79 20.41 -11.84
N TRP A 167 11.83 21.27 -11.51
CA TRP A 167 10.44 21.04 -11.92
C TRP A 167 10.24 21.33 -13.39
N THR A 168 9.63 20.35 -14.05
CA THR A 168 9.08 20.52 -15.39
C THR A 168 7.68 21.13 -15.31
N ALA A 169 7.22 21.76 -16.40
CA ALA A 169 5.86 22.29 -16.47
C ALA A 169 4.80 21.19 -16.21
N SER A 170 5.04 19.97 -16.71
CA SER A 170 4.17 18.81 -16.47
C SER A 170 4.06 18.46 -14.99
N GLU A 171 5.13 18.60 -14.21
CA GLU A 171 5.09 18.32 -12.77
C GLU A 171 4.36 19.42 -11.99
N VAL A 172 4.45 20.68 -12.44
CA VAL A 172 3.66 21.79 -11.88
C VAL A 172 2.17 21.52 -12.07
N ASP A 173 1.77 21.12 -13.27
CA ASP A 173 0.37 20.82 -13.61
C ASP A 173 -0.14 19.63 -12.80
N ASP A 174 0.66 18.57 -12.70
CA ASP A 174 0.38 17.36 -11.93
C ASP A 174 0.18 17.61 -10.43
N VAL A 175 0.98 18.51 -9.84
CA VAL A 175 0.88 18.91 -8.42
C VAL A 175 -0.32 19.83 -8.19
N GLY A 176 -0.77 20.51 -9.24
CA GLY A 176 -1.83 21.50 -9.18
C GLY A 176 -1.33 22.85 -8.65
N GLY A 177 -1.76 23.92 -9.33
CA GLY A 177 -1.29 25.28 -9.06
C GLY A 177 -1.42 25.73 -7.60
N ARG A 178 -2.44 25.28 -6.85
CA ARG A 178 -2.61 25.62 -5.43
C ARG A 178 -1.44 25.14 -4.55
N TYR A 179 -0.96 23.92 -4.79
CA TYR A 179 0.13 23.33 -4.01
C TYR A 179 1.47 23.96 -4.41
N PHE A 180 1.65 24.24 -5.70
CA PHE A 180 2.84 24.94 -6.19
C PHE A 180 2.96 26.36 -5.61
N ILE A 181 1.88 27.14 -5.63
CA ILE A 181 1.85 28.49 -5.04
C ILE A 181 2.12 28.42 -3.53
N ALA A 182 1.54 27.44 -2.82
CA ALA A 182 1.80 27.24 -1.40
C ALA A 182 3.27 26.91 -1.12
N LEU A 183 3.90 26.09 -1.95
CA LEU A 183 5.32 25.78 -1.86
C LEU A 183 6.19 27.02 -2.07
N LEU A 184 5.91 27.83 -3.10
CA LEU A 184 6.65 29.07 -3.38
C LEU A 184 6.59 30.07 -2.22
N LYS A 185 5.43 30.18 -1.54
CA LYS A 185 5.29 31.04 -0.35
C LYS A 185 6.10 30.55 0.85
N ALA A 186 6.51 29.29 0.87
CA ALA A 186 7.25 28.68 1.96
C ALA A 186 8.79 28.71 1.75
N VAL A 187 9.28 29.17 0.60
CA VAL A 187 10.72 29.26 0.25
C VAL A 187 11.27 30.67 0.49
#